data_AF-A0A537K1F6-F1
#
_entry.id   AF-A0A537K1F6-F1
#
_cell.length_a   1.000
_cell.length_b   1.000
_cell.length_c   1.000
_cell.angle_alpha   90.00
_cell.angle_beta   90.00
_cell.angle_gamma   90.00
#
_symmetry.space_group_name_H-M   'P 1'
#
loop_
_entity.id
_entity.type
_entity.pdbx_description
1 polymer ?
#
loop_
_entity_poly.entity_id
_entity_poly.type
_entity_poly.pdbx_seq_one_letter_code
_entity_poly.pdbx_strand_id
1 'polypeptide(L)' 'MAQQKGIIPLQGTIGNITFYKSKDGFMAREKGSLDASRIATDPAFQRTRENGAEFGRAGKAGKYLRTALRSLLQNV' A
#
# COMPACT_ATOMS: atom_id res chain seq x y z
N MET A 1 1.02 -3.22 24.17
CA MET A 1 0.54 -2.26 23.13
C MET A 1 -0.08 -1.07 23.85
N ALA A 2 0.19 0.15 23.38
CA ALA A 2 -0.40 1.36 23.97
C ALA A 2 -1.90 1.45 23.58
N GLN A 3 -2.77 1.55 24.58
CA GLN A 3 -4.22 1.70 24.39
C GLN A 3 -4.59 3.18 24.57
N GLN A 4 -5.46 3.72 23.71
CA GLN A 4 -5.93 5.10 23.85
C GLN A 4 -6.94 5.17 25.01
N LYS A 5 -6.57 5.81 26.12
CA LYS A 5 -7.48 6.08 27.24
C LYS A 5 -8.08 7.49 27.07
N GLY A 6 -9.25 7.60 26.44
CA GLY A 6 -9.94 8.86 26.23
C GLY A 6 -11.32 8.72 25.57
N ILE A 7 -12.17 9.73 25.73
CA ILE A 7 -13.59 9.74 25.31
C ILE A 7 -13.74 10.01 23.80
N ILE A 8 -12.72 10.58 23.14
CA ILE A 8 -12.79 10.98 21.74
C ILE A 8 -12.11 9.93 20.85
N PRO A 9 -12.85 9.24 19.96
CA PRO A 9 -12.25 8.34 18.98
C PRO A 9 -11.46 9.17 17.96
N LEU A 10 -10.14 8.97 17.91
CA LEU A 10 -9.29 9.58 16.88
C LEU A 10 -8.98 8.52 15.82
N GLN A 11 -9.11 8.88 14.54
CA GLN A 11 -8.77 8.02 13.41
C GLN A 11 -7.85 8.80 12.47
N GLY A 12 -6.71 8.20 12.11
CA GLY A 12 -5.72 8.83 11.23
C GLY A 12 -4.34 8.99 11.89
N THR A 13 -3.46 9.75 11.26
CA THR A 13 -2.08 9.95 11.73
C THR A 13 -1.88 11.39 12.19
N ILE A 14 -1.43 11.57 13.44
CA ILE A 14 -1.01 12.87 13.99
C ILE A 14 0.48 12.76 14.31
N GLY A 15 1.31 13.52 13.59
CA GLY A 15 2.76 13.44 13.72
C GLY A 15 3.28 12.03 13.43
N ASN A 16 3.99 11.45 14.41
CA ASN A 16 4.52 10.08 14.36
C ASN A 16 3.59 9.04 15.00
N ILE A 17 2.32 9.36 15.29
CA ILE A 17 1.38 8.41 15.89
C ILE A 17 0.19 8.19 14.96
N THR A 18 -0.08 6.93 14.65
CA THR A 18 -1.25 6.49 13.88
C THR A 18 -2.27 5.86 14.80
N PHE A 19 -3.49 6.38 14.78
CA PHE A 19 -4.66 5.90 15.50
C PHE A 19 -5.55 5.05 14.59
N TYR A 20 -5.89 3.83 15.03
CA TYR A 20 -6.70 2.89 14.27
C TYR A 20 -7.60 2.04 15.19
N LYS A 21 -8.68 1.50 14.62
CA LYS A 21 -9.61 0.61 15.32
C LYS A 21 -9.21 -0.84 15.10
N SER A 22 -8.97 -1.57 16.20
CA SER A 22 -8.77 -3.03 16.23
C SER A 22 -10.00 -3.73 16.82
N LYS A 23 -10.01 -5.07 16.82
CA LYS A 23 -11.02 -5.88 17.51
C LYS A 23 -11.09 -5.57 19.01
N ASP A 24 -9.94 -5.22 19.59
CA ASP A 24 -9.78 -4.93 21.03
C ASP A 24 -10.00 -3.44 21.39
N GLY A 25 -10.42 -2.60 20.43
CA GLY A 25 -10.70 -1.18 20.66
C GLY A 25 -9.79 -0.21 19.89
N PHE A 26 -9.74 1.04 20.35
CA PHE A 26 -8.94 2.10 19.74
C PHE A 26 -7.46 1.99 20.15
N MET A 27 -6.59 1.83 19.15
CA MET A 27 -5.16 1.63 19.33
C MET A 27 -4.37 2.78 18.73
N ALA A 28 -3.24 3.11 19.36
CA ALA A 28 -2.26 4.03 18.84
C ALA A 28 -0.96 3.26 18.59
N ARG A 29 -0.37 3.44 17.41
CA ARG A 29 0.96 2.93 17.07
C ARG A 29 1.85 4.06 16.60
N GLU A 30 3.15 3.91 16.79
CA GLU A 30 4.09 4.77 16.08
C GLU A 30 3.91 4.56 14.56
N LYS A 31 4.04 5.64 13.79
CA LYS A 31 3.97 5.63 12.34
C LYS A 31 5.03 4.64 11.87
N GLY A 32 4.59 3.56 11.22
CA GLY A 32 5.49 2.58 10.63
C GLY A 32 6.40 3.28 9.64
N SER A 33 7.66 3.50 10.03
CA SER A 33 8.68 4.15 9.23
C SER A 33 9.32 3.14 8.28
N LEU A 34 8.49 2.52 7.43
CA LEU A 34 9.05 1.88 6.25
C LEU A 34 9.36 2.99 5.25
N ASP A 35 10.58 3.52 5.34
CA ASP A 35 11.08 4.54 4.43
C ASP A 35 11.11 3.97 2.99
N ALA A 36 10.64 4.76 2.03
CA ALA A 36 10.71 4.41 0.62
C ALA A 36 12.16 4.17 0.18
N SER A 37 13.11 4.91 0.76
CA SER A 37 14.55 4.71 0.52
C SER A 37 14.98 3.29 0.93
N ARG A 38 14.48 2.79 2.06
CA ARG A 38 14.74 1.45 2.56
C ARG A 38 14.15 0.39 1.64
N ILE A 39 12.91 0.55 1.17
CA ILE A 39 12.33 -0.40 0.20
C ILE A 39 13.17 -0.46 -1.07
N ALA A 40 13.70 0.68 -1.52
CA ALA A 40 14.51 0.77 -2.73
C ALA A 40 15.89 0.10 -2.62
N THR A 41 16.54 0.18 -1.45
CA THR A 41 17.95 -0.21 -1.30
C THR A 41 18.16 -1.47 -0.46
N ASP A 42 17.34 -1.70 0.57
CA ASP A 42 17.55 -2.77 1.55
C ASP A 42 17.42 -4.16 0.88
N PRO A 43 18.38 -5.08 1.11
CA PRO A 43 18.35 -6.44 0.58
C PRO A 43 17.10 -7.22 0.98
N ALA A 44 16.52 -6.96 2.16
CA ALA A 44 15.32 -7.66 2.62
C ALA A 44 14.12 -7.44 1.70
N PHE A 45 14.09 -6.34 0.95
CA PHE A 45 13.02 -6.01 0.00
C PHE A 45 13.35 -6.33 -1.46
N GLN A 46 14.47 -7.03 -1.73
CA GLN A 46 14.86 -7.36 -3.10
C GLN A 46 13.76 -8.12 -3.86
N ARG A 47 13.23 -9.20 -3.28
CA ARG A 47 12.13 -9.97 -3.86
C ARG A 47 10.86 -9.14 -4.05
N THR A 48 10.57 -8.21 -3.14
CA THR A 48 9.45 -7.28 -3.27
C THR A 48 9.61 -6.38 -4.49
N ARG A 49 10.82 -5.89 -4.75
CA ARG A 49 11.12 -5.07 -5.94
C ARG A 49 11.04 -5.87 -7.23
N GLU A 50 11.57 -7.09 -7.23
CA GLU A 50 11.50 -8.02 -8.38
C GLU A 50 10.03 -8.30 -8.76
N ASN A 51 9.21 -8.70 -7.79
CA ASN A 51 7.79 -8.94 -7.99
C ASN A 51 7.08 -7.65 -8.48
N GLY A 52 7.39 -6.51 -7.87
CA GLY A 52 6.81 -5.22 -8.27
C GLY A 52 7.11 -4.87 -9.74
N ALA A 53 8.33 -5.14 -10.20
CA ALA A 53 8.72 -4.94 -11.59
C ALA A 53 7.99 -5.91 -12.54
N GLU A 54 7.85 -7.18 -12.15
CA GLU A 54 7.13 -8.21 -12.91
C GLU A 54 5.65 -7.86 -13.08
N PHE A 55 4.93 -7.58 -11.99
CA PHE A 55 3.53 -7.18 -12.03
C PHE A 55 3.34 -5.87 -12.80
N GLY A 56 4.26 -4.92 -12.68
CA GLY A 56 4.25 -3.68 -13.45
C GLY A 56 4.36 -3.93 -14.96
N ARG A 57 5.22 -4.87 -15.39
CA ARG A 57 5.34 -5.27 -16.80
C ARG A 57 4.08 -5.98 -17.29
N ALA A 58 3.56 -6.94 -16.53
CA ALA A 58 2.33 -7.66 -16.87
C ALA A 58 1.14 -6.70 -17.03
N GLY A 59 0.99 -5.73 -16.13
CA GLY A 59 -0.07 -4.71 -16.21
C GLY A 59 0.05 -3.83 -17.45
N LYS A 60 1.27 -3.41 -17.81
CA LYS A 60 1.54 -2.64 -19.04
C LYS A 60 1.23 -3.46 -20.30
N ALA A 61 1.66 -4.72 -20.35
CA ALA A 61 1.39 -5.62 -21.47
C ALA A 61 -0.13 -5.85 -21.66
N GLY A 62 -0.85 -6.10 -20.55
CA GLY A 62 -2.31 -6.24 -20.59
C GLY A 62 -3.00 -4.96 -21.05
N LYS A 63 -2.54 -3.78 -20.60
CA LYS A 63 -3.05 -2.49 -21.09
C LYS A 63 -2.81 -2.33 -22.60
N TYR A 64 -1.61 -2.66 -23.07
CA TYR A 64 -1.25 -2.57 -24.48
C TYR A 64 -2.16 -3.46 -25.35
N LEU A 65 -2.32 -4.73 -24.99
CA LEU A 65 -3.18 -5.67 -25.70
C LEU A 65 -4.63 -5.18 -25.75
N ARG A 66 -5.19 -4.76 -24.60
CA ARG A 66 -6.56 -4.21 -24.56
C ARG A 66 -6.71 -2.96 -25.42
N THR A 67 -5.68 -2.11 -25.48
CA THR A 67 -5.71 -0.90 -26.30
C THR A 67 -5.67 -1.24 -27.79
N ALA A 68 -4.83 -2.20 -28.19
CA ALA A 68 -4.69 -2.63 -29.58
C ALA A 68 -5.97 -3.29 -30.12
N LEU A 69 -6.63 -4.10 -29.29
CA LEU A 69 -7.88 -4.79 -29.67
C LEU A 69 -9.14 -3.93 -29.45
N ARG A 70 -9.00 -2.73 -28.90
CA ARG A 70 -10.13 -1.89 -28.49
C ARG A 70 -11.08 -1.59 -29.66
N SER A 71 -10.56 -1.21 -30.81
CA SER A 71 -11.38 -0.88 -31.99
C SER A 71 -12.13 -2.08 -32.55
N LEU A 72 -11.61 -3.30 -32.38
CA LEU A 72 -12.25 -4.53 -32.83
C LEU A 72 -13.38 -4.98 -31.89
N LEU A 73 -13.25 -4.68 -30.59
CA LEU A 73 -14.23 -5.06 -29.56
C LEU A 73 -15.32 -4.00 -29.32
N GLN A 74 -15.12 -2.77 -29.79
CA GLN A 74 -16.05 -1.66 -29.55
C GLN A 74 -17.33 -1.70 -30.42
N ASN A 75 -17.39 -2.58 -31.43
CA ASN A 75 -18.50 -2.68 -32.37
C ASN A 75 -19.13 -4.09 -32.42
N VAL A 76 -19.04 -4.84 -31.30
CA VAL A 76 -19.88 -6.03 -31.06
C VAL A 76 -21.11 -5.60 -30.28
#